data_AF-A0A2N1QLD0-F1
#
_entry.id   AF-A0A2N1QLD0-F1
#
_cell.length_a   1.000
_cell.length_b   1.000
_cell.length_c   1.000
_cell.angle_alpha   90.00
_cell.angle_beta   90.00
_cell.angle_gamma   90.00
#
_symmetry.space_group_name_H-M   'P 1'
#
loop_
_entity.id
_entity.type
_entity.pdbx_description
1 polymer ?
#
loop_
_entity_poly.entity_id
_entity_poly.type
_entity_poly.pdbx_seq_one_letter_code
_entity_poly.pdbx_strand_id
1 'polypeptide(L)'
;MELKNKSITEFAELLASREPVPGGGGASALVAALGMALGSMVANFTLGKKKYAHVEEDIKALILESEKIQDQLISCIDKDAKAFEPLSRAYSIPKEEPGRPQALEKYLKDAALVPMEILQLSCR
;
A
#
# COMPACT_ATOMS: atom_id res chain seq x y z
N MET A 1 12.14 -3.63 -7.39
CA MET A 1 11.74 -2.29 -7.89
C MET A 1 11.40 -1.42 -6.69
N GLU A 2 11.84 -0.16 -6.65
CA GLU A 2 11.44 0.83 -5.63
C GLU A 2 10.49 1.83 -6.29
N LEU A 3 9.21 1.48 -6.34
CA LEU A 3 8.13 2.29 -6.91
C LEU A 3 7.80 3.48 -6.02
N LYS A 4 7.90 3.32 -4.69
CA LYS A 4 7.61 4.39 -3.72
C LYS A 4 8.46 5.65 -3.85
N ASN A 5 9.64 5.55 -4.47
CA ASN A 5 10.58 6.65 -4.64
C ASN A 5 10.42 7.38 -5.98
N LYS A 6 9.51 6.91 -6.85
CA LYS A 6 9.18 7.58 -8.09
C LYS A 6 8.35 8.83 -7.82
N SER A 7 8.47 9.82 -8.71
CA SER A 7 7.52 10.93 -8.69
C SER A 7 6.10 10.42 -8.94
N ILE A 8 5.10 11.16 -8.47
CA ILE A 8 3.69 10.83 -8.68
C ILE A 8 3.38 10.72 -10.19
N THR A 9 3.99 11.57 -11.01
CA THR A 9 3.86 11.54 -12.47
C THR A 9 4.41 10.23 -13.05
N GLU A 10 5.65 9.85 -12.71
CA GLU A 10 6.24 8.60 -13.20
C GLU A 10 5.47 7.36 -12.74
N PHE A 11 5.00 7.35 -11.49
CA PHE A 11 4.18 6.26 -10.98
C PHE A 11 2.88 6.13 -11.77
N ALA A 12 2.19 7.26 -12.04
CA ALA A 12 0.94 7.28 -12.79
C ALA A 12 1.14 6.85 -14.25
N GLU A 13 2.22 7.29 -14.90
CA GLU A 13 2.58 6.88 -16.25
C GLU A 13 2.86 5.37 -16.34
N LEU A 14 3.62 4.83 -15.38
CA LEU A 14 3.89 3.38 -15.31
C LEU A 14 2.62 2.58 -15.05
N LEU A 15 1.77 3.03 -14.12
CA LEU A 15 0.48 2.39 -13.84
C LEU A 15 -0.45 2.37 -15.07
N ALA A 16 -0.40 3.40 -15.91
CA ALA A 16 -1.16 3.49 -17.16
C ALA A 16 -0.53 2.72 -18.33
N SER A 17 0.66 2.15 -18.15
CA SER A 17 1.41 1.45 -19.19
C SER A 17 0.93 0.00 -19.38
N ARG A 18 1.65 -0.76 -20.22
CA ARG A 18 1.44 -2.21 -20.41
C ARG A 18 2.27 -3.07 -19.45
N GLU A 19 3.06 -2.46 -18.58
CA GLU A 19 3.85 -3.19 -17.59
C GLU A 19 2.93 -3.88 -16.57
N PRO A 20 3.28 -5.08 -16.08
CA PRO A 20 2.45 -5.81 -15.12
C PRO A 20 2.45 -5.18 -13.71
N VAL A 21 3.42 -4.31 -13.42
CA VAL A 21 3.55 -3.56 -12.16
C VAL A 21 4.04 -2.14 -12.45
N PRO A 22 3.59 -1.11 -11.69
CA PRO A 22 2.67 -1.15 -10.57
C PRO A 22 1.23 -1.49 -11.00
N GLY A 23 0.48 -2.17 -10.12
CA GLY A 23 -0.92 -2.52 -10.34
C GLY A 23 -1.87 -1.77 -9.41
N GLY A 24 -3.12 -2.22 -9.38
CA GLY A 24 -4.17 -1.63 -8.54
C GLY A 24 -3.85 -1.64 -7.04
N GLY A 25 -3.21 -2.70 -6.53
CA GLY A 25 -2.84 -2.78 -5.11
C GLY A 25 -1.83 -1.70 -4.71
N GLY A 26 -0.76 -1.52 -5.48
CA GLY A 26 0.19 -0.43 -5.28
C GLY A 26 -0.45 0.96 -5.38
N ALA A 27 -1.40 1.15 -6.30
CA ALA A 27 -2.16 2.41 -6.39
C ALA A 27 -3.06 2.62 -5.15
N SER A 28 -3.75 1.58 -4.69
CA SER A 28 -4.56 1.63 -3.45
C SER A 28 -3.71 1.94 -2.22
N ALA A 29 -2.51 1.38 -2.12
CA ALA A 29 -1.56 1.67 -1.06
C ALA A 29 -1.16 3.16 -1.05
N LEU A 30 -0.88 3.74 -2.21
CA LEU A 30 -0.57 5.17 -2.34
C LEU A 30 -1.77 6.04 -1.93
N VAL A 31 -2.98 5.72 -2.40
CA VAL A 31 -4.20 6.46 -2.04
C VAL A 31 -4.46 6.41 -0.54
N ALA A 32 -4.31 5.25 0.08
CA ALA A 32 -4.46 5.09 1.52
C ALA A 32 -3.41 5.90 2.30
N ALA A 33 -2.14 5.89 1.87
CA ALA A 33 -1.08 6.69 2.50
C ALA A 33 -1.38 8.20 2.43
N LEU A 34 -1.92 8.68 1.31
CA LEU A 34 -2.36 10.07 1.16
C LEU A 34 -3.55 10.38 2.08
N GLY A 35 -4.49 9.44 2.24
CA GLY A 35 -5.59 9.56 3.21
C GLY A 35 -5.07 9.75 4.64
N MET A 36 -4.11 8.91 5.07
CA MET A 36 -3.45 9.06 6.36
C MET A 36 -2.69 10.38 6.49
N ALA A 37 -2.00 10.83 5.43
CA ALA A 37 -1.30 12.11 5.42
C ALA A 37 -2.24 13.29 5.71
N LEU A 38 -3.44 13.27 5.12
CA LEU A 38 -4.46 14.29 5.36
C LEU A 38 -4.97 14.25 6.80
N GLY A 39 -5.14 13.05 7.37
CA GLY A 39 -5.46 12.89 8.80
C GLY A 39 -4.39 13.51 9.71
N SER A 40 -3.12 13.15 9.48
CA SER A 40 -1.98 13.72 10.20
C SER A 40 -1.88 15.24 10.06
N MET A 41 -2.18 15.79 8.89
CA MET A 41 -2.21 17.25 8.68
C MET A 41 -3.23 17.93 9.59
N VAL A 42 -4.44 17.38 9.72
CA VAL A 42 -5.48 17.92 10.62
C VAL A 42 -5.06 17.80 12.09
N ALA A 43 -4.47 16.67 12.49
CA ALA A 43 -3.94 16.48 13.83
C ALA A 43 -2.84 17.51 14.17
N ASN A 44 -1.91 17.75 13.25
CA ASN A 44 -0.88 18.76 13.38
C ASN A 44 -1.45 20.19 13.48
N PHE A 45 -2.51 20.51 12.73
CA PHE A 45 -3.22 21.79 12.91
C PHE A 45 -3.98 21.91 14.23
N THR A 46 -4.18 20.80 14.95
CA THR A 46 -4.91 20.76 16.22
C THR A 46 -3.94 20.90 17.40
N LEU A 47 -2.74 20.32 17.28
CA LEU A 47 -1.70 20.35 18.29
C LEU A 47 -1.33 21.78 18.73
N GLY A 48 -1.16 21.98 20.04
CA GLY A 48 -0.75 23.26 20.63
C GLY A 48 -1.80 24.37 20.65
N LYS A 49 -3.01 24.14 20.12
CA LYS A 49 -4.11 25.11 20.21
C LYS A 49 -4.77 25.04 21.59
N LYS A 50 -4.83 26.18 22.28
CA LYS A 50 -5.49 26.32 23.60
C LYS A 50 -6.90 25.72 23.68
N LYS A 51 -7.69 25.83 22.60
CA LYS A 51 -9.04 25.26 22.49
C LYS A 51 -9.07 23.72 22.64
N TYR A 52 -7.98 23.05 22.26
CA TYR A 52 -7.86 21.59 22.21
C TYR A 52 -6.89 21.02 23.26
N ALA A 53 -6.48 21.83 24.25
CA ALA A 53 -5.54 21.39 25.29
C ALA A 53 -6.01 20.14 26.06
N HIS A 54 -7.33 19.93 26.17
CA HIS A 54 -7.92 18.78 26.85
C HIS A 54 -7.78 17.45 26.07
N VAL A 55 -7.44 17.48 24.78
CA VAL A 55 -7.20 16.29 23.93
C VAL A 55 -5.77 16.23 23.39
N GLU A 56 -4.86 17.03 23.94
CA GLU A 56 -3.52 17.19 23.36
C GLU A 56 -2.72 15.88 23.34
N GLU A 57 -2.79 15.09 24.41
CA GLU A 57 -2.11 13.79 24.48
C GLU A 57 -2.71 12.77 23.49
N ASP A 58 -4.02 12.79 23.30
CA ASP A 58 -4.69 11.93 22.31
C ASP A 58 -4.23 12.30 20.89
N ILE A 59 -4.12 13.60 20.58
CA ILE A 59 -3.64 14.08 19.27
C ILE A 59 -2.18 13.67 19.04
N LYS A 60 -1.31 13.74 20.06
CA LYS A 60 0.08 13.26 19.95
C LYS A 60 0.12 11.75 19.66
N ALA A 61 -0.69 10.96 20.36
CA ALA A 61 -0.77 9.52 20.12
C ALA A 61 -1.26 9.20 18.69
N LEU A 62 -2.28 9.91 18.21
CA LEU A 62 -2.81 9.75 16.86
C LEU A 62 -1.78 10.10 15.79
N ILE A 63 -0.97 11.16 15.98
CA ILE A 63 0.09 11.52 15.03
C ILE A 63 1.11 10.38 14.94
N LEU A 64 1.59 9.87 16.07
CA LEU A 64 2.57 8.77 16.10
C LEU A 64 2.04 7.49 15.45
N GLU A 65 0.77 7.14 15.70
CA GLU A 65 0.13 6.00 15.05
C GLU A 65 -0.04 6.21 13.54
N SER A 66 -0.48 7.40 13.14
CA SER A 66 -0.72 7.75 11.74
C SER A 66 0.57 7.76 10.92
N GLU A 67 1.68 8.25 11.47
CA GLU A 67 3.01 8.18 10.86
C GLU A 67 3.42 6.73 10.59
N LYS A 68 3.25 5.86 11.59
CA LYS A 68 3.56 4.43 11.45
C LYS A 68 2.70 3.76 10.38
N ILE A 69 1.39 4.01 10.38
CA ILE A 69 0.47 3.43 9.39
C ILE A 69 0.81 3.94 7.98
N GLN A 70 1.08 5.23 7.84
CA GLN A 70 1.50 5.83 6.57
C GLN A 70 2.77 5.17 6.02
N ASP A 71 3.81 4.98 6.85
CA ASP A 71 5.04 4.30 6.44
C ASP A 71 4.78 2.86 5.98
N GLN A 72 3.90 2.15 6.67
CA GLN A 72 3.50 0.78 6.30
C GLN A 72 2.75 0.77 4.96
N LEU A 73 1.83 1.71 4.74
CA LEU A 73 1.09 1.85 3.47
C LEU A 73 2.04 2.22 2.32
N ILE A 74 2.98 3.15 2.52
CA ILE A 74 4.00 3.48 1.52
C ILE A 74 4.86 2.25 1.19
N SER A 75 5.23 1.45 2.19
CA SER A 75 5.94 0.19 1.95
C SER A 75 5.09 -0.81 1.17
N CYS A 76 3.76 -0.79 1.31
CA CYS A 76 2.88 -1.70 0.58
C CYS A 76 2.90 -1.48 -0.93
N ILE A 77 3.28 -0.28 -1.41
CA ILE A 77 3.45 0.01 -2.84
C ILE A 77 4.47 -0.96 -3.46
N ASP A 78 5.64 -1.12 -2.83
CA ASP A 78 6.68 -2.02 -3.30
C ASP A 78 6.35 -3.49 -3.01
N LYS A 79 5.69 -3.77 -1.87
CA LYS A 79 5.31 -5.14 -1.49
C LYS A 79 4.32 -5.73 -2.50
N ASP A 80 3.36 -4.93 -2.97
CA ASP A 80 2.34 -5.38 -3.93
C ASP A 80 3.00 -5.82 -5.23
N ALA A 81 3.89 -4.98 -5.78
CA ALA A 81 4.64 -5.30 -6.99
C ALA A 81 5.49 -6.57 -6.82
N LYS A 82 6.18 -6.72 -5.68
CA LYS A 82 7.00 -7.90 -5.37
C LYS A 82 6.16 -9.17 -5.21
N ALA A 83 5.00 -9.07 -4.57
CA ALA A 83 4.10 -10.20 -4.35
C ALA A 83 3.39 -10.64 -5.65
N PHE A 84 3.13 -9.70 -6.55
CA PHE A 84 2.51 -9.99 -7.85
C PHE A 84 3.47 -10.55 -8.89
N GLU A 85 4.77 -10.23 -8.81
CA GLU A 85 5.77 -10.64 -9.81
C GLU A 85 5.82 -12.17 -10.07
N PRO A 86 5.81 -13.06 -9.05
CA PRO A 86 5.73 -14.50 -9.28
C PRO A 86 4.41 -14.94 -9.93
N LEU A 87 3.29 -14.33 -9.54
CA LEU A 87 1.98 -14.63 -10.09
C LEU A 87 1.89 -14.25 -11.58
N SER A 88 2.43 -13.09 -11.94
CA SER A 88 2.52 -12.63 -13.33
C SER A 88 3.25 -13.63 -14.22
N ARG A 89 4.40 -14.16 -13.76
CA ARG A 89 5.13 -15.23 -14.46
C ARG A 89 4.36 -16.54 -14.51
N ALA A 90 3.64 -16.89 -13.44
CA ALA A 90 2.89 -18.13 -13.37
C ALA A 90 1.71 -18.17 -14.36
N TYR A 91 1.16 -17.02 -14.77
CA TYR A 91 0.15 -16.97 -15.81
C TYR A 91 0.65 -17.44 -17.18
N SER A 92 1.95 -17.35 -17.44
CA SER A 92 2.56 -17.81 -18.70
C SER A 92 2.83 -19.32 -18.73
N ILE A 93 2.66 -20.05 -17.62
CA ILE A 93 2.85 -21.51 -17.58
C ILE A 93 1.75 -22.19 -18.43
N PRO A 94 2.10 -23.08 -19.39
CA PRO A 94 1.15 -23.88 -20.17
C PRO A 94 0.14 -24.63 -19.31
N LYS A 95 -1.13 -24.66 -19.76
CA LYS A 95 -2.25 -25.21 -18.97
C LYS A 95 -2.07 -26.69 -18.61
N GLU A 96 -1.39 -27.42 -19.46
CA GLU A 96 -1.15 -28.85 -19.40
C GLU A 96 0.02 -29.22 -18.47
N GLU A 97 0.81 -28.23 -18.02
CA GLU A 97 2.02 -28.48 -17.25
C GLU A 97 1.70 -28.99 -15.83
N PRO A 98 2.24 -30.16 -15.43
CA PRO A 98 2.05 -30.68 -14.09
C PRO A 98 2.58 -29.69 -13.05
N GLY A 99 1.75 -29.35 -12.05
CA GLY A 99 2.12 -28.40 -11.00
C GLY A 99 1.65 -26.96 -11.23
N ARG A 100 1.13 -26.62 -12.41
CA ARG A 100 0.58 -25.28 -12.68
C ARG A 100 -0.55 -24.89 -11.69
N PRO A 101 -1.55 -25.74 -11.39
CA PRO A 101 -2.59 -25.37 -10.44
C PRO A 101 -2.04 -25.04 -9.04
N GLN A 102 -1.09 -25.83 -8.56
CA GLN A 102 -0.46 -25.65 -7.25
C GLN A 102 0.39 -24.37 -7.20
N ALA A 103 1.13 -24.08 -8.27
CA ALA A 103 1.90 -22.85 -8.38
C ALA A 103 0.99 -21.62 -8.38
N LEU A 104 -0.08 -21.63 -9.20
CA LEU A 104 -1.04 -20.54 -9.24
C LEU A 104 -1.75 -20.32 -7.91
N GLU A 105 -2.21 -21.39 -7.25
CA GLU A 105 -2.86 -21.28 -5.94
C GLU A 105 -1.93 -20.63 -4.90
N LYS A 106 -0.67 -21.06 -4.85
CA LYS A 106 0.33 -20.47 -3.96
C LYS A 106 0.52 -18.99 -4.25
N TYR A 107 0.83 -18.62 -5.49
CA TYR A 107 1.13 -17.23 -5.83
C TYR A 107 -0.09 -16.31 -5.75
N LEU A 108 -1.31 -16.84 -5.96
CA LEU A 108 -2.54 -16.10 -5.72
C LEU A 108 -2.71 -15.78 -4.24
N LYS A 109 -2.48 -16.75 -3.35
CA LYS A 109 -2.53 -16.52 -1.89
C LYS A 109 -1.49 -15.48 -1.49
N ASP A 110 -0.24 -15.64 -1.92
CA ASP A 110 0.84 -14.70 -1.60
C ASP A 110 0.54 -13.28 -2.09
N ALA A 111 0.05 -13.13 -3.32
CA ALA A 111 -0.33 -11.83 -3.89
C ALA A 111 -1.52 -11.20 -3.18
N ALA A 112 -2.47 -11.99 -2.65
CA ALA A 112 -3.64 -11.49 -1.93
C ALA A 112 -3.33 -10.98 -0.51
N LEU A 113 -2.17 -11.33 0.07
CA LEU A 113 -1.80 -10.88 1.41
C LEU A 113 -1.56 -9.36 1.48
N VAL A 114 -0.98 -8.76 0.43
CA VAL A 114 -0.66 -7.33 0.45
C VAL A 114 -1.92 -6.45 0.37
N PRO A 115 -2.89 -6.70 -0.52
CA PRO A 115 -4.19 -6.01 -0.47
C PRO A 115 -4.92 -6.16 0.87
N MET A 116 -4.81 -7.32 1.52
CA MET A 116 -5.37 -7.51 2.87
C MET A 116 -4.65 -6.65 3.92
N GLU A 117 -3.32 -6.55 3.87
CA GLU A 117 -2.54 -5.66 4.72
C GLU A 117 -2.96 -4.18 4.50
N ILE A 118 -3.10 -3.75 3.23
CA ILE A 118 -3.55 -2.39 2.89
C ILE A 118 -4.93 -2.11 3.48
N LEU A 119 -5.89 -3.04 3.36
CA LEU A 119 -7.23 -2.89 3.93
C LEU A 119 -7.18 -2.76 5.45
N GLN A 120 -6.43 -3.64 6.12
CA GLN A 120 -6.30 -3.62 7.58
C GLN A 120 -5.69 -2.30 8.08
N LEU A 121 -4.65 -1.81 7.40
CA LEU A 121 -4.02 -0.53 7.71
C LEU A 121 -4.98 0.65 7.46
N SER A 122 -5.80 0.58 6.40
CA SER A 122 -6.75 1.65 6.06
C SER A 122 -7.97 1.73 6.98
N CYS A 123 -8.25 0.67 7.75
CA CYS A 123 -9.37 0.61 8.69
C CYS A 123 -8.98 0.85 10.15
N ARG A 124 -7.73 1.23 10.40
CA ARG A 124 -7.26 1.70 11.71
C ARG A 124 -7.54 3.19 11.85
#